data_AF-A0A352B265-F1
#
_entry.id   AF-A0A352B265-F1
#
_cell.length_a   1.000
_cell.length_b   1.000
_cell.length_c   1.000
_cell.angle_alpha   90.00
_cell.angle_beta   90.00
_cell.angle_gamma   90.00
#
_symmetry.space_group_name_H-M   'P 1'
#
loop_
_entity.id
_entity.type
_entity.pdbx_description
1 polymer ?
#
loop_
_entity_poly.entity_id
_entity_poly.type
_entity_poly.pdbx_seq_one_letter_code
_entity_poly.pdbx_strand_id
1 'polypeptide(L)' 'MNWPLAIVGSYLLFIVAGIALAAVGRLRPDKLAPFGELVESIMQHRITRIGTFMAWWWLGWHFMVGATIR' A
#
# COMPACT_ATOMS: atom_id res chain seq x y z
N MET A 1 -29.62 -2.71 -4.47
CA MET A 1 -28.16 -2.58 -4.30
C MET A 1 -27.61 -3.92 -3.85
N ASN A 2 -26.97 -4.64 -4.77
CA ASN A 2 -26.30 -5.92 -4.57
C ASN A 2 -24.94 -5.68 -3.89
N TRP A 3 -25.00 -5.33 -2.59
CA TRP A 3 -23.86 -5.13 -1.70
C TRP A 3 -22.68 -6.11 -1.87
N PRO A 4 -22.88 -7.44 -1.97
CA PRO A 4 -21.75 -8.36 -2.17
C PRO A 4 -20.99 -8.12 -3.47
N LEU A 5 -21.68 -7.74 -4.55
CA LEU A 5 -21.03 -7.46 -5.83
C LEU A 5 -20.26 -6.13 -5.80
N ALA A 6 -20.77 -5.13 -5.06
CA ALA A 6 -20.05 -3.88 -4.84
C ALA A 6 -18.75 -4.09 -4.03
N ILE A 7 -18.81 -4.96 -3.02
CA ILE A 7 -17.64 -5.34 -2.22
C ILE A 7 -16.62 -6.07 -3.10
N VAL A 8 -17.02 -7.13 -3.79
CA VAL A 8 -16.10 -7.88 -4.67
C VAL A 8 -15.52 -6.98 -5.76
N GLY A 9 -16.33 -6.09 -6.34
CA GLY A 9 -15.89 -5.12 -7.32
C GLY A 9 -14.81 -4.17 -6.80
N SER A 10 -14.92 -3.68 -5.57
CA SER A 10 -13.91 -2.77 -5.00
C SER A 10 -12.58 -3.47 -4.76
N TYR A 11 -12.60 -4.70 -4.22
CA TYR A 11 -11.37 -5.49 -4.05
C TYR A 11 -10.68 -5.78 -5.38
N LEU A 12 -11.45 -6.21 -6.39
CA LEU A 12 -10.91 -6.45 -7.73
C LEU A 12 -10.34 -5.17 -8.35
N LEU A 13 -11.00 -4.03 -8.15
CA LEU A 13 -10.50 -2.75 -8.62
C LEU A 13 -9.12 -2.42 -8.03
N PHE A 14 -8.94 -2.60 -6.72
CA PHE A 14 -7.63 -2.37 -6.08
C PHE A 14 -6.55 -3.31 -6.61
N ILE A 15 -6.89 -4.58 -6.84
CA ILE A 15 -5.96 -5.56 -7.42
C ILE A 15 -5.54 -5.14 -8.82
N VAL A 16 -6.51 -4.82 -9.68
CA VAL A 16 -6.24 -4.41 -11.07
C VAL A 16 -5.45 -3.11 -11.10
N ALA A 17 -5.79 -2.14 -10.25
CA ALA A 17 -5.04 -0.90 -10.14
C ALA A 17 -3.59 -1.13 -9.69
N GLY A 18 -3.36 -2.01 -8.70
CA GLY A 18 -2.03 -2.39 -8.26
C GLY A 18 -1.20 -3.06 -9.37
N ILE A 19 -1.80 -3.99 -10.11
CA ILE A 19 -1.14 -4.65 -11.25
C ILE A 19 -0.84 -3.64 -12.37
N ALA A 20 -1.78 -2.76 -12.69
CA ALA A 20 -1.59 -1.73 -13.70
C ALA A 20 -0.46 -0.77 -13.34
N LEU A 21 -0.38 -0.31 -12.09
CA LEU A 21 0.71 0.53 -11.60
C LEU A 21 2.06 -0.21 -11.64
N ALA A 22 2.10 -1.48 -11.25
CA ALA A 22 3.31 -2.29 -11.32
C ALA A 22 3.78 -2.50 -12.78
N ALA A 23 2.84 -2.77 -13.69
CA ALA A 23 3.13 -2.92 -15.12
C ALA A 23 3.61 -1.60 -15.73
N VAL A 24 2.95 -0.47 -15.43
CA VAL A 24 3.36 0.86 -15.89
C VAL A 24 4.74 1.22 -15.36
N GLY A 25 5.02 0.98 -14.07
CA GLY A 25 6.34 1.24 -13.49
C GLY A 25 7.45 0.41 -14.15
N ARG A 26 7.15 -0.82 -14.60
CA ARG A 26 8.11 -1.68 -15.28
C ARG A 26 8.29 -1.36 -16.77
N LEU A 27 7.24 -0.90 -17.45
CA LEU A 27 7.24 -0.59 -18.88
C LEU A 27 7.67 0.85 -19.18
N ARG A 28 7.48 1.77 -18.22
CA ARG A 28 7.76 3.21 -18.33
C ARG A 28 8.49 3.72 -17.07
N PRO A 29 9.69 3.22 -16.76
CA PRO A 29 10.46 3.68 -15.59
C PRO A 29 10.77 5.19 -15.65
N ASP A 30 10.75 5.77 -16.85
CA ASP A 30 10.86 7.20 -17.14
C ASP A 30 9.71 8.05 -16.59
N LYS A 31 8.52 7.49 -16.36
CA LYS A 31 7.34 8.20 -15.84
C LYS A 31 6.94 7.77 -14.43
N LEU A 32 7.19 6.52 -14.07
CA LEU A 32 6.86 5.98 -12.76
C LEU A 32 7.96 5.00 -12.35
N ALA A 33 8.68 5.33 -11.28
CA ALA A 33 9.70 4.43 -10.77
C ALA A 33 9.06 3.07 -10.39
N PRO A 34 9.68 1.94 -10.76
CA PRO A 34 9.24 0.62 -10.34
C PRO A 34 9.10 0.57 -8.81
N PHE A 35 8.06 -0.10 -8.33
CA PHE A 35 7.79 -0.20 -6.90
C PHE A 35 9.00 -0.70 -6.09
N GLY A 36 9.77 -1.64 -6.63
CA GLY A 36 11.00 -2.16 -6.01
C GLY A 36 12.08 -1.08 -5.80
N GLU A 37 12.37 -0.28 -6.83
CA GLU A 37 13.35 0.81 -6.77
C GLU A 37 12.89 1.93 -5.82
N LEU A 38 11.59 2.20 -5.80
CA LEU A 38 11.00 3.19 -4.90
C LEU A 38 11.19 2.77 -3.43
N VAL A 39 10.89 1.50 -3.11
CA VAL A 39 11.07 0.94 -1.76
C VAL A 39 12.54 0.90 -1.39
N GLU A 40 13.42 0.51 -2.32
CA GLU A 40 14.87 0.49 -2.08
C GLU A 40 15.41 1.89 -1.77
N SER A 41 15.01 2.91 -2.54
CA SER A 41 15.39 4.31 -2.32
C SER A 41 14.93 4.82 -0.95
N ILE A 42 13.68 4.54 -0.58
CA ILE A 42 13.11 4.91 0.73
C ILE A 42 13.89 4.23 1.88
N MET A 43 14.26 2.95 1.71
CA MET A 43 14.93 2.16 2.73
C MET A 43 16.42 2.46 2.90
N GLN A 44 17.06 3.06 1.89
CA GLN A 44 18.44 3.55 1.99
C GLN A 44 18.57 4.70 3.00
N HIS A 45 17.50 5.45 3.26
CA HIS A 45 17.50 6.58 4.18
C HIS A 45 17.02 6.16 5.58
N ARG A 46 17.89 6.36 6.58
CA ARG A 46 17.64 5.93 7.97
C ARG A 46 16.40 6.60 8.57
N ILE A 47 16.13 7.87 8.21
CA ILE A 47 14.97 8.63 8.67
C ILE A 47 13.67 8.06 8.11
N THR A 48 13.59 7.80 6.81
CA THR A 48 12.39 7.19 6.18
C THR A 48 12.14 5.80 6.72
N ARG A 49 13.18 4.99 6.97
CA ARG A 49 12.99 3.68 7.59
C ARG A 49 12.34 3.81 8.97
N ILE A 50 12.85 4.69 9.82
CA ILE A 50 12.26 4.96 11.13
C ILE A 50 10.83 5.52 10.98
N GLY A 51 10.61 6.42 10.03
CA GLY A 51 9.30 6.98 9.70
C GLY A 51 8.29 5.92 9.27
N THR A 52 8.69 4.97 8.43
CA THR A 52 7.86 3.83 8.02
C THR A 52 7.52 2.94 9.20
N PHE A 53 8.50 2.58 10.04
CA PHE A 53 8.24 1.81 11.26
C PHE A 53 7.33 2.57 12.24
N MET A 54 7.51 3.89 12.38
CA MET A 54 6.69 4.74 13.26
C MET A 54 5.26 4.86 12.74
N ALA A 55 5.07 5.04 11.43
CA ALA A 55 3.75 5.07 10.80
C ALA A 55 3.05 3.71 10.92
N TRP A 56 3.79 2.62 10.72
CA TRP A 56 3.26 1.27 10.90
C TRP A 56 2.89 0.99 12.36
N TRP A 57 3.75 1.37 13.30
CA TRP A 57 3.47 1.33 14.73
C TRP A 57 2.22 2.15 15.07
N TRP A 58 2.12 3.37 14.51
CA TRP A 58 1.00 4.27 14.69
C TRP A 58 -0.33 3.66 14.23
N LEU A 59 -0.36 3.11 13.02
CA LEU A 59 -1.52 2.37 12.50
C LEU A 59 -1.82 1.15 13.38
N GLY A 60 -0.80 0.40 13.79
CA GLY A 60 -0.93 -0.79 14.60
C GLY A 60 -1.73 -0.54 15.88
N TRP A 61 -1.33 0.43 16.70
CA TRP A 61 -2.08 0.70 17.93
C TRP A 61 -3.46 1.32 17.69
N HIS A 62 -3.63 2.16 16.67
CA HIS A 62 -4.94 2.74 16.33
C HIS A 62 -5.98 1.69 15.90
N PHE A 63 -5.57 0.66 15.15
CA PHE A 63 -6.47 -0.39 14.68
C PHE A 63 -6.56 -1.59 15.64
N MET A 64 -5.47 -1.96 16.34
CA MET A 64 -5.48 -3.11 17.25
C MET A 64 -6.18 -2.82 18.57
N VAL A 65 -6.09 -1.60 19.11
CA VAL A 65 -6.70 -1.29 20.43
C VAL A 65 -8.21 -1.14 20.34
N GLY A 66 -8.75 -0.75 19.18
CA GLY A 66 -10.20 -0.59 18.96
C GLY A 66 -10.98 -1.90 18.87
N ALA A 67 -10.33 -3.03 18.54
CA ALA A 67 -11.00 -4.32 18.33
C ALA A 67 -11.10 -5.18 19.60
N THR A 68 -10.48 -4.77 20.71
CA THR A 68 -10.40 -5.57 21.95
C THR A 68 -11.59 -5.34 22.89
N ILE A 69 -12.53 -4.43 22.58
CA ILE A 69 -13.74 -4.24 23.38
C ILE A 69 -14.91 -5.02 22.75
N ARG A 70 -14.94 -6.33 23.01
CA ARG A 70 -16.18 -7.12 23.12
C ARG A 70 -16.00 -8.18 24.20
#